data_AF-A0A6M5YJH4-F1
#
_entry.id   AF-A0A6M5YJH4-F1
#
_cell.length_a   1.000
_cell.length_b   1.000
_cell.length_c   1.000
_cell.angle_alpha   90.00
_cell.angle_beta   90.00
_cell.angle_gamma   90.00
#
_symmetry.space_group_name_H-M   'P 1'
#
loop_
_entity.id
_entity.type
_entity.pdbx_description
1 polymer ?
#
loop_
_entity_poly.entity_id
_entity_poly.type
_entity_poly.pdbx_seq_one_letter_code
_entity_poly.pdbx_strand_id
1 'polypeptide(L)'
;MDKGPQLGQLIEDGDRRRDAIHIAVAPVTAEERLAPGQHVGLVQDGNLELVGPCDRTIGIVDPFLAEAVEPGQRFWLFLYPGTITGLRHVWTHPVFATAAAAVSEKLL
;
A
#
# COMPACT_ATOMS: atom_id res chain seq x y z
N MET A 1 7.44 -24.53 9.30
CA MET A 1 6.23 -23.71 9.51
C MET A 1 5.52 -23.60 8.19
N ASP A 2 4.21 -23.76 8.20
CA ASP A 2 3.39 -23.57 7.02
C ASP A 2 3.45 -22.09 6.59
N LYS A 3 3.68 -21.82 5.30
CA LYS A 3 3.93 -20.46 4.79
C LYS A 3 2.64 -19.70 4.48
N GLY A 4 1.48 -20.33 4.66
CA GLY A 4 0.19 -19.77 4.26
C GLY A 4 0.06 -19.62 2.73
N PRO A 5 -1.00 -18.96 2.26
CA PRO A 5 -1.22 -18.77 0.83
C PRO A 5 -0.13 -17.90 0.19
N GLN A 6 0.36 -18.33 -0.97
CA GLN A 6 1.34 -17.60 -1.77
C GLN A 6 0.65 -16.98 -3.00
N LEU A 7 0.45 -15.66 -2.97
CA LEU A 7 -0.14 -14.91 -4.07
C LEU A 7 0.86 -14.76 -5.24
N GLY A 8 0.35 -14.72 -6.47
CA GLY A 8 1.18 -14.58 -7.68
C GLY A 8 1.77 -15.90 -8.22
N GLN A 9 1.34 -17.05 -7.70
CA GLN A 9 1.76 -18.38 -8.15
C GLN A 9 0.54 -19.26 -8.42
N LEU A 10 0.70 -20.24 -9.32
CA LEU A 10 -0.29 -21.30 -9.51
C LEU A 10 -0.28 -22.23 -8.29
N ILE A 11 -1.46 -22.77 -7.94
CA ILE A 11 -1.59 -23.75 -6.87
C ILE A 11 -1.20 -25.12 -7.44
N GLU A 12 -0.16 -25.74 -6.89
CA GLU A 12 0.37 -27.04 -7.36
C GLU A 12 0.08 -28.19 -6.38
N ASP A 13 -0.33 -27.90 -5.16
CA ASP A 13 -0.45 -28.85 -4.05
C ASP A 13 -1.87 -28.91 -3.44
N GLY A 14 -2.55 -30.05 -3.66
CA GLY A 14 -3.74 -30.46 -2.91
C GLY A 14 -4.97 -29.54 -3.03
N ASP A 15 -5.98 -29.83 -2.19
CA ASP A 15 -7.17 -28.99 -2.05
C ASP A 15 -6.89 -27.85 -1.06
N ARG A 16 -6.47 -26.70 -1.60
CA ARG A 16 -6.35 -25.47 -0.82
C ARG A 16 -7.76 -24.90 -0.59
N ARG A 17 -8.26 -25.13 0.62
CA ARG A 17 -9.58 -24.66 1.10
C ARG A 17 -9.70 -23.12 1.05
N ARG A 18 -10.87 -22.61 1.41
CA ARG A 18 -11.14 -21.16 1.49
C ARG A 18 -10.24 -20.49 2.53
N ASP A 19 -9.48 -19.50 2.09
CA ASP A 19 -8.66 -18.64 2.94
C ASP A 19 -9.07 -17.17 2.80
N ALA A 20 -8.81 -16.38 3.85
CA ALA A 20 -8.93 -14.92 3.84
C ALA A 20 -7.55 -14.31 4.05
N ILE A 21 -7.18 -13.37 3.18
CA ILE A 21 -5.85 -12.74 3.17
C ILE A 21 -6.01 -11.24 3.36
N HIS A 22 -5.21 -10.66 4.26
CA HIS A 22 -5.10 -9.21 4.40
C HIS A 22 -3.99 -8.70 3.49
N ILE A 23 -4.30 -7.71 2.65
CA ILE A 23 -3.34 -7.07 1.77
C ILE A 23 -3.12 -5.64 2.25
N ALA A 24 -1.86 -5.24 2.38
CA ALA A 24 -1.51 -3.87 2.72
C ALA A 24 -1.69 -2.96 1.50
N VAL A 25 -2.34 -1.83 1.71
CA VAL A 25 -2.56 -0.81 0.68
C VAL A 25 -2.01 0.54 1.13
N ALA A 26 -1.59 1.36 0.16
CA ALA A 26 -1.17 2.74 0.38
C ALA A 26 -1.92 3.69 -0.57
N PRO A 27 -2.35 4.87 -0.12
CA PRO A 27 -2.93 5.86 -1.00
C PRO A 27 -1.84 6.53 -1.83
N VAL A 28 -2.00 6.57 -3.14
CA VAL A 28 -1.02 7.14 -4.09
C VAL A 28 -1.73 7.93 -5.19
N THR A 29 -0.97 8.67 -5.99
CA THR A 29 -1.39 9.47 -7.13
C THR A 29 -0.73 8.95 -8.41
N ALA A 30 -1.50 8.81 -9.49
CA ALA A 30 -0.97 8.38 -10.78
C ALA A 30 -0.21 9.51 -11.48
N GLU A 31 1.01 9.24 -11.95
CA GLU A 31 1.79 10.18 -12.76
C GLU A 31 1.32 10.19 -14.22
N GLU A 32 1.00 9.02 -14.75
CA GLU A 32 0.44 8.81 -16.08
C GLU A 32 -0.85 7.97 -16.02
N ARG A 33 -1.41 7.60 -17.17
CA ARG A 33 -2.59 6.74 -17.24
C ARG A 33 -2.24 5.30 -16.90
N LEU A 34 -2.88 4.71 -15.90
CA LEU A 34 -2.57 3.38 -15.38
C LEU A 34 -3.76 2.42 -15.48
N ALA A 35 -3.50 1.18 -15.85
CA ALA A 35 -4.51 0.12 -15.91
C ALA A 35 -4.68 -0.59 -14.55
N PRO A 36 -5.88 -1.08 -14.20
CA PRO A 36 -6.10 -1.96 -13.05
C PRO A 36 -5.15 -3.17 -13.08
N GLY A 37 -4.51 -3.49 -11.95
CA GLY A 37 -3.53 -4.57 -11.84
C GLY A 37 -2.14 -4.27 -12.43
N GLN A 38 -1.92 -3.10 -13.03
CA GLN A 38 -0.60 -2.72 -13.55
C GLN A 38 0.43 -2.57 -12.43
N HIS A 39 1.64 -3.09 -12.65
CA HIS A 39 2.76 -2.96 -11.73
C HIS A 39 3.35 -1.55 -11.80
N VAL A 40 3.51 -0.91 -10.64
CA VAL A 40 4.01 0.48 -10.54
C VAL A 40 4.95 0.66 -9.36
N GLY A 41 5.76 1.71 -9.41
CA GLY A 41 6.67 2.13 -8.35
C GLY A 41 6.71 3.65 -8.20
N LEU A 42 7.52 4.12 -7.25
CA LEU A 42 7.74 5.55 -7.04
C LEU A 42 8.60 6.10 -8.18
N VAL A 43 8.11 7.13 -8.85
CA VAL A 43 8.75 7.69 -10.07
C VAL A 43 9.51 8.99 -9.81
N GLN A 44 9.40 9.55 -8.60
CA GLN A 44 10.05 10.79 -8.22
C GLN A 44 10.73 10.65 -6.86
N ASP A 45 12.03 10.91 -6.81
CA ASP A 45 12.81 10.87 -5.57
C ASP A 45 12.24 11.83 -4.51
N GLY A 46 12.06 11.30 -3.29
CA GLY A 46 11.49 12.04 -2.16
C GLY A 46 9.96 12.18 -2.18
N ASN A 47 9.28 11.77 -3.26
CA ASN A 47 7.82 11.74 -3.32
C ASN A 47 7.32 10.30 -3.10
N LEU A 48 6.73 10.05 -1.92
CA LEU A 48 6.24 8.72 -1.53
C LEU A 48 4.82 8.42 -2.01
N GLU A 49 4.18 9.36 -2.72
CA GLU A 49 2.80 9.20 -3.17
C GLU A 49 2.66 9.20 -4.70
N LEU A 50 3.63 9.70 -5.47
CA LEU A 50 3.53 9.73 -6.93
C LEU A 50 4.08 8.43 -7.54
N VAL A 51 3.23 7.71 -8.28
CA VAL A 51 3.56 6.41 -8.85
C VAL A 51 3.31 6.31 -10.35
N GLY A 52 4.09 5.46 -11.00
CA GLY A 52 4.01 5.13 -12.42
C GLY A 52 4.86 3.91 -12.77
N PRO A 53 4.94 3.55 -14.05
CA PRO A 53 5.81 2.48 -14.55
C PRO A 53 7.28 2.82 -14.31
N CYS A 54 8.03 1.87 -13.77
CA CYS A 54 9.48 2.01 -13.58
C CYS A 54 10.12 0.64 -13.39
N ASP A 55 11.46 0.60 -13.34
CA ASP A 55 12.22 -0.64 -13.14
C ASP A 55 12.03 -1.24 -11.73
N ARG A 56 11.67 -0.41 -10.74
CA ARG A 56 11.57 -0.79 -9.33
C ARG A 56 10.14 -0.63 -8.82
N THR A 57 9.29 -1.57 -9.23
CA THR A 57 7.89 -1.60 -8.80
C THR A 57 7.77 -2.09 -7.36
N ILE A 58 6.72 -1.65 -6.67
CA ILE A 58 6.48 -1.96 -5.24
C ILE A 58 5.07 -2.53 -5.00
N GLY A 59 4.22 -2.53 -6.02
CA GLY A 59 2.84 -2.96 -5.92
C GLY A 59 2.13 -2.94 -7.28
N ILE A 60 0.81 -3.08 -7.22
CA ILE A 60 -0.09 -3.00 -8.37
C ILE A 60 -1.21 -1.98 -8.14
N VAL A 61 -1.65 -1.35 -9.22
CA VAL A 61 -2.89 -0.55 -9.24
C VAL A 61 -4.04 -1.43 -8.77
N ASP A 62 -4.95 -0.86 -7.95
CA ASP A 62 -6.14 -1.54 -7.44
C ASP A 62 -6.80 -2.40 -8.53
N PRO A 63 -6.72 -3.74 -8.42
CA PRO A 63 -7.15 -4.65 -9.46
C PRO A 63 -8.68 -4.73 -9.58
N PHE A 64 -9.42 -4.12 -8.65
CA PHE A 64 -10.88 -4.11 -8.64
C PHE A 64 -11.48 -2.88 -9.34
N LEU A 65 -10.65 -1.92 -9.77
CA LEU A 65 -11.12 -0.80 -10.58
C LEU A 65 -11.62 -1.30 -11.94
N ALA A 66 -12.78 -0.78 -12.36
CA ALA A 66 -13.38 -1.12 -13.65
C ALA A 66 -12.75 -0.35 -14.82
N GLU A 67 -12.13 0.80 -14.54
CA GLU A 67 -11.56 1.72 -15.52
C GLU A 67 -10.13 2.07 -15.15
N ALA A 68 -9.41 2.66 -16.11
CA ALA A 68 -8.06 3.16 -15.88
C ALA A 68 -8.05 4.34 -14.90
N VAL A 69 -6.93 4.50 -14.20
CA VAL A 69 -6.64 5.68 -13.41
C VAL A 69 -5.97 6.71 -14.31
N GLU A 70 -6.53 7.90 -14.40
CA GLU A 70 -5.97 9.00 -15.20
C GLU A 70 -4.93 9.82 -14.40
N PRO A 71 -4.01 10.54 -15.07
CA PRO A 71 -2.98 11.33 -14.41
C PRO A 71 -3.54 12.28 -13.34
N GLY A 72 -2.89 12.32 -12.17
CA GLY A 72 -3.29 13.15 -11.03
C GLY A 72 -4.44 12.58 -10.18
N GLN A 73 -5.06 11.47 -10.58
CA GLN A 73 -6.07 10.80 -9.76
C GLN A 73 -5.44 9.97 -8.65
N ARG A 74 -6.15 9.85 -7.53
CA ARG A 74 -5.74 9.05 -6.37
C ARG A 74 -6.36 7.66 -6.40
N PHE A 75 -5.59 6.65 -6.02
CA PHE A 75 -6.05 5.26 -5.94
C PHE A 75 -5.34 4.49 -4.82
N TRP A 76 -5.81 3.29 -4.54
CA TRP A 76 -5.15 2.35 -3.62
C TRP A 76 -4.09 1.54 -4.35
N LEU A 77 -2.84 1.71 -3.96
CA LEU A 77 -1.75 0.83 -4.37
C LEU A 77 -1.79 -0.44 -3.52
N PHE A 78 -1.96 -1.59 -4.15
CA PHE A 78 -1.82 -2.89 -3.51
C PHE A 78 -0.34 -3.23 -3.45
N LEU A 79 0.26 -3.14 -2.26
CA LEU A 79 1.68 -3.43 -2.07
C LEU A 79 1.96 -4.91 -2.27
N TYR A 80 3.16 -5.24 -2.72
CA TYR A 80 3.51 -6.64 -2.94
C TYR A 80 3.43 -7.46 -1.64
N PRO A 81 2.84 -8.66 -1.68
CA PRO A 81 2.81 -9.56 -0.53
C PRO A 81 4.21 -9.83 0.02
N GLY A 82 4.33 -9.91 1.36
CA GLY A 82 5.60 -10.21 2.03
C GLY A 82 6.63 -9.06 2.05
N THR A 83 6.31 -7.88 1.50
CA THR A 83 7.23 -6.72 1.51
C THR A 83 7.09 -5.82 2.73
N ILE A 84 6.00 -5.97 3.49
CA ILE A 84 5.74 -5.18 4.71
C ILE A 84 6.64 -5.67 5.83
N THR A 85 7.48 -4.78 6.36
CA THR A 85 8.47 -5.10 7.40
C THR A 85 7.96 -4.83 8.83
N GLY A 86 6.86 -4.11 8.98
CA GLY A 86 6.26 -3.83 10.27
C GLY A 86 4.92 -3.14 10.18
N LEU A 87 4.05 -3.40 11.15
CA LEU A 87 2.76 -2.75 11.32
C LEU A 87 2.61 -2.37 12.79
N ARG A 88 2.26 -1.11 13.06
CA ARG A 88 2.04 -0.60 14.43
C ARG A 88 0.57 -0.33 14.65
N HIS A 89 0.01 -0.85 15.73
CA HIS A 89 -1.29 -0.41 16.23
C HIS A 89 -1.05 0.75 17.19
N VAL A 90 -1.31 1.98 16.73
CA VAL A 90 -1.24 3.17 17.57
C VAL A 90 -2.56 3.33 18.30
N TRP A 91 -2.51 3.51 19.62
CA TRP A 91 -3.62 4.00 20.42
C TRP A 91 -3.31 5.42 20.88
N THR A 92 -4.35 6.24 20.97
CA THR A 92 -4.25 7.61 21.50
C THR A 92 -5.18 7.70 22.69
N HIS A 93 -4.69 8.23 23.81
CA HIS A 93 -5.54 8.61 24.93
C HIS A 93 -5.66 10.14 24.95
N PRO A 94 -6.87 10.71 25.11
CA PRO A 94 -7.10 12.15 25.02
C PRO A 94 -6.17 13.02 25.86
N VAL A 95 -5.80 12.57 27.06
CA VAL A 95 -4.86 13.29 27.97
C VAL A 95 -3.46 13.48 27.36
N PHE A 96 -2.99 12.55 26.53
CA PHE A 96 -1.67 12.67 25.89
C PHE A 96 -1.69 13.60 24.67
N ALA A 97 -2.85 13.84 24.06
CA ALA A 97 -3.00 14.83 22.98
C ALA A 97 -2.84 16.27 23.52
N THR A 98 -3.29 16.54 24.75
CA THR A 98 -3.16 17.85 25.40
C THR A 98 -1.69 18.19 25.72
N ALA A 99 -0.87 17.19 26.05
CA ALA A 99 0.54 17.39 26.37
C ALA A 99 1.41 17.72 25.15
N ALA A 100 1.11 17.14 23.98
CA ALA A 100 1.87 17.40 22.74
C ALA A 100 1.66 18.84 22.21
N ALA A 101 0.43 19.37 22.33
CA ALA A 101 0.13 20.75 21.97
C ALA A 101 0.91 21.76 22.84
N ALA A 102 1.00 21.51 24.15
CA ALA A 102 1.70 22.40 25.09
C ALA A 102 3.23 22.42 24.89
N VAL A 103 3.84 21.36 24.36
CA VAL A 103 5.28 21.33 24.05
C VAL A 103 5.57 22.13 22.77
N SER A 104 4.70 22.07 21.76
CA SER A 104 4.86 22.83 20.52
C SER A 104 4.72 24.35 20.74
N GLU A 105 3.93 24.77 21.72
CA GLU A 105 3.71 26.18 22.07
C GLU A 105 4.88 26.78 22.89
N LYS A 106 5.67 25.95 23.56
CA LYS A 106 6.87 26.37 24.30
C LYS A 106 8.15 26.42 23.45
N LEU A 107 8.10 25.90 22.22
CA LEU A 107 9.24 25.87 21.30
C LEU A 107 9.19 26.99 20.24
N LEU A 108 8.22 27.89 20.34
CA LEU A 108 8.06 29.13 19.57
C LEU A 108 8.34 30.34 20.48
#